data_AF-A0A9Q9J6D4-F1
#
_entry.id   AF-A0A9Q9J6D4-F1
#
_cell.length_a   1.000
_cell.length_b   1.000
_cell.length_c   1.000
_cell.angle_alpha   90.00
_cell.angle_beta   90.00
_cell.angle_gamma   90.00
#
_symmetry.space_group_name_H-M   'P 1'
#
loop_
_entity.id
_entity.type
_entity.pdbx_description
1 polymer ?
#
loop_
_entity_poly.entity_id
_entity_poly.type
_entity_poly.pdbx_seq_one_letter_code
_entity_poly.pdbx_strand_id
1 'polypeptide(L)'
;MPILHRYLLLSVCAFLPIVACARPALAPAQQREHQVAQLFLDAAEQPAQLRTWLQAMPKGGDLHNHLSGSVYAEEYLQWASDDGACVQLNDLSLRAPPCGAGQEPASGLAARNAALYGRVVDSLSMRKFLPSPAQPTGHDQFFSTFGKFDAVVRTRVADTVAAVLEQAARDRVPYVEIIANPPQMDQAAKRMQALPWKGEDDAATLRALQADLPPLVQAAQRDLAAIDVQVRRVLRCDQTDARPGCKVDYRYVPYVLRVLPQPMVFGQMALAHALIAAGGSRAVALNIVAPEDNPVALADYARHMAMFRFFATRYPGVPLSLHAGELALGLVPPAQLRSHIRQAVDAGARRIGHGVDLPYEDDAEALLQRMRREQIAVEINLTSNDVILGVKGAAHPLAMYLHAGVPVVLSTDDAGVSRADMTQEYQRAMQEHGIDYITLKRLARNGLSYSFLPGTSLWTDEGSPAPACATAMQRETDDASCRDFRKTSEKARLQWQLEADLAQYERTLLAQRR
;
A
#
# COMPACT_ATOMS: atom_id res chain seq x y z
N MET A 1 -20.11 61.73 -69.19
CA MET A 1 -20.17 60.32 -68.71
C MET A 1 -19.05 59.54 -69.38
N PRO A 2 -18.38 58.56 -68.74
CA PRO A 2 -18.32 58.17 -67.31
C PRO A 2 -16.85 58.13 -66.75
N ILE A 3 -16.55 58.43 -65.48
CA ILE A 3 -16.59 57.66 -64.20
C ILE A 3 -15.71 56.38 -64.15
N LEU A 4 -14.74 56.34 -63.21
CA LEU A 4 -14.47 55.29 -62.18
C LEU A 4 -13.07 55.54 -61.50
N HIS A 5 -13.00 56.06 -60.27
CA HIS A 5 -12.79 55.35 -58.98
C HIS A 5 -11.57 54.41 -58.87
N ARG A 6 -10.59 54.74 -57.99
CA ARG A 6 -10.13 53.82 -56.92
C ARG A 6 -9.26 54.49 -55.85
N TYR A 7 -9.42 53.94 -54.64
CA TYR A 7 -9.16 54.45 -53.30
C TYR A 7 -7.69 54.46 -52.86
N LEU A 8 -7.31 55.47 -52.08
CA LEU A 8 -6.07 55.53 -51.30
C LEU A 8 -6.37 55.07 -49.85
N LEU A 9 -5.86 53.91 -49.45
CA LEU A 9 -5.97 53.39 -48.08
C LEU A 9 -4.81 53.93 -47.23
N LEU A 10 -5.11 54.89 -46.35
CA LEU A 10 -4.24 55.33 -45.26
C LEU A 10 -4.23 54.26 -44.16
N SER A 11 -3.07 53.62 -43.94
CA SER A 11 -2.85 52.72 -42.80
C SER A 11 -2.54 53.54 -41.55
N VAL A 12 -3.48 53.57 -40.60
CA VAL A 12 -3.29 54.12 -39.25
C VAL A 12 -2.69 53.02 -38.37
N CYS A 13 -1.41 53.14 -38.00
CA CYS A 13 -0.80 52.31 -36.97
C CYS A 13 -1.32 52.73 -35.58
N ALA A 14 -2.28 52.00 -35.05
CA ALA A 14 -2.71 52.13 -33.66
C ALA A 14 -1.69 51.42 -32.73
N PHE A 15 -1.01 52.19 -31.89
CA PHE A 15 -0.27 51.66 -30.75
C PHE A 15 -1.26 51.13 -29.70
N LEU A 16 -1.38 49.80 -29.61
CA LEU A 16 -2.07 49.14 -28.50
C LEU A 16 -1.12 49.08 -27.28
N PRO A 17 -1.54 49.54 -26.09
CA PRO A 17 -0.75 49.40 -24.88
C PRO A 17 -0.67 47.92 -24.48
N ILE A 18 0.56 47.39 -24.38
CA ILE A 18 0.84 46.08 -23.81
C ILE A 18 0.53 46.17 -22.31
N VAL A 19 -0.67 45.75 -21.92
CA VAL A 19 -0.99 45.50 -20.51
C VAL A 19 -0.21 44.25 -20.12
N ALA A 20 0.96 44.44 -19.49
CA ALA A 20 1.65 43.38 -18.80
C ALA A 20 0.75 42.89 -17.65
N CYS A 21 -0.01 41.82 -17.87
CA CYS A 21 -0.68 41.11 -16.80
C CYS A 21 0.38 40.64 -15.80
N ALA A 22 0.54 41.38 -14.71
CA ALA A 22 1.35 40.94 -13.58
C ALA A 22 0.82 39.59 -13.12
N ARG A 23 1.62 38.53 -13.28
CA ARG A 23 1.27 37.22 -12.74
C ARG A 23 1.06 37.39 -11.23
N PRO A 24 -0.05 36.91 -10.66
CA PRO A 24 -0.27 37.00 -9.22
C PRO A 24 0.92 36.35 -8.49
N ALA A 25 1.43 37.02 -7.45
CA ALA A 25 2.49 36.47 -6.63
C ALA A 25 2.02 35.14 -6.01
N LEU A 26 2.88 34.12 -6.02
CA LEU A 26 2.60 32.83 -5.41
C LEU A 26 2.32 33.02 -3.91
N ALA A 27 1.40 32.21 -3.38
CA ALA A 27 1.18 32.19 -1.94
C ALA A 27 2.47 31.75 -1.21
N PRO A 28 2.74 32.23 0.02
CA PRO A 28 3.98 31.90 0.73
C PRO A 28 4.27 30.40 0.85
N ALA A 29 3.24 29.57 1.02
CA ALA A 29 3.37 28.12 1.07
C ALA A 29 3.85 27.53 -0.28
N GLN A 30 3.27 27.99 -1.40
CA GLN A 30 3.69 27.57 -2.75
C GLN A 30 5.13 28.00 -3.03
N GLN A 31 5.51 29.21 -2.64
CA GLN A 31 6.90 29.67 -2.81
C GLN A 31 7.89 28.79 -2.03
N ARG A 32 7.58 28.41 -0.78
CA ARG A 32 8.44 27.49 -0.01
C ARG A 32 8.52 26.11 -0.65
N GLU A 33 7.40 25.57 -1.11
CA GLU A 33 7.34 24.27 -1.79
C GLU A 33 8.22 24.26 -3.05
N HIS A 34 8.16 25.31 -3.86
CA HIS A 34 9.05 25.47 -5.02
C HIS A 34 10.54 25.57 -4.66
N GLN A 35 10.87 26.27 -3.57
CA GLN A 35 12.25 26.35 -3.08
C GLN A 35 12.78 24.98 -2.64
N VAL A 36 11.96 24.21 -1.91
CA VAL A 36 12.32 22.84 -1.52
C VAL A 36 12.42 21.92 -2.73
N ALA A 37 11.52 22.06 -3.72
CA ALA A 37 11.60 21.28 -4.95
C ALA A 37 12.92 21.50 -5.70
N GLN A 38 13.41 22.73 -5.76
CA GLN A 38 14.72 23.02 -6.34
C GLN A 38 15.85 22.35 -5.56
N LEU A 39 15.82 22.38 -4.22
CA LEU A 39 16.85 21.70 -3.41
C LEU A 39 16.90 20.20 -3.71
N PHE A 40 15.73 19.56 -3.78
CA PHE A 40 15.61 18.14 -4.09
C PHE A 40 16.11 17.80 -5.49
N LEU A 41 15.84 18.68 -6.47
CA LEU A 41 16.36 18.53 -7.83
C LEU A 41 17.90 18.62 -7.85
N ASP A 42 18.48 19.60 -7.15
CA ASP A 42 19.94 19.77 -7.06
C ASP A 42 20.64 18.60 -6.33
N ALA A 43 19.90 17.89 -5.47
CA ALA A 43 20.37 16.73 -4.71
C ALA A 43 20.00 15.38 -5.34
N ALA A 44 19.33 15.34 -6.50
CA ALA A 44 18.85 14.09 -7.12
C ALA A 44 19.99 13.09 -7.38
N GLU A 45 21.15 13.60 -7.79
CA GLU A 45 22.39 12.84 -8.04
C GLU A 45 23.26 12.65 -6.77
N GLN A 46 22.73 12.97 -5.58
CA GLN A 46 23.42 12.83 -4.29
C GLN A 46 22.66 11.85 -3.38
N PRO A 47 22.70 10.52 -3.64
CA PRO A 47 21.82 9.54 -3.01
C PRO A 47 21.81 9.58 -1.47
N ALA A 48 22.98 9.75 -0.84
CA ALA A 48 23.09 9.79 0.62
C ALA A 48 22.44 11.05 1.23
N GLN A 49 22.62 12.21 0.59
CA GLN A 49 21.96 13.44 1.03
C GLN A 49 20.45 13.37 0.79
N LEU A 50 20.06 12.90 -0.39
CA LEU A 50 18.66 12.73 -0.77
C LEU A 50 17.93 11.81 0.22
N ARG A 51 18.53 10.65 0.55
CA ARG A 51 17.99 9.73 1.56
C ARG A 51 17.79 10.40 2.92
N THR A 52 18.74 11.22 3.36
CA THR A 52 18.62 11.93 4.65
C THR A 52 17.42 12.87 4.67
N TRP A 53 17.19 13.60 3.58
CA TRP A 53 16.03 14.49 3.46
C TRP A 53 14.73 13.71 3.35
N LEU A 54 14.69 12.67 2.52
CA LEU A 54 13.53 11.79 2.38
C LEU A 54 13.20 11.06 3.69
N GLN A 55 14.18 10.65 4.49
CA GLN A 55 13.93 10.03 5.80
C GLN A 55 13.21 10.99 6.75
N ALA A 56 13.56 12.28 6.70
CA ALA A 56 12.94 13.31 7.52
C ALA A 56 11.59 13.81 6.97
N MET A 57 11.33 13.63 5.66
CA MET A 57 10.09 14.03 5.01
C MET A 57 8.89 13.26 5.60
N PRO A 58 7.85 13.95 6.10
CA PRO A 58 6.59 13.34 6.45
C PRO A 58 5.95 12.67 5.23
N LYS A 59 5.56 11.41 5.39
CA LYS A 59 4.90 10.61 4.36
C LYS A 59 3.46 10.41 4.79
N GLY A 60 2.58 10.07 3.84
CA GLY A 60 1.18 9.79 4.13
C GLY A 60 0.98 8.39 4.69
N GLY A 61 0.00 7.67 4.15
CA GLY A 61 -0.20 6.27 4.50
C GLY A 61 0.63 5.31 3.66
N ASP A 62 1.02 4.19 4.28
CA ASP A 62 1.40 2.96 3.57
C ASP A 62 0.14 2.10 3.41
N LEU A 63 -0.38 2.03 2.18
CA LEU A 63 -1.71 1.44 1.91
C LEU A 63 -1.67 0.00 1.38
N HIS A 64 -0.47 -0.53 1.15
CA HIS A 64 -0.22 -1.88 0.68
C HIS A 64 0.95 -2.45 1.47
N ASN A 65 0.64 -3.09 2.59
CA ASN A 65 1.62 -3.58 3.54
C ASN A 65 1.19 -4.97 4.04
N HIS A 66 1.89 -6.04 3.65
CA HIS A 66 1.60 -7.38 4.16
C HIS A 66 2.28 -7.59 5.50
N LEU A 67 1.48 -7.98 6.50
CA LEU A 67 1.95 -8.06 7.88
C LEU A 67 3.21 -8.92 8.03
N SER A 68 3.20 -10.11 7.44
CA SER A 68 4.26 -11.10 7.65
C SER A 68 5.50 -10.89 6.78
N GLY A 69 5.44 -10.16 5.68
CA GLY A 69 6.66 -9.84 4.94
C GLY A 69 7.20 -8.45 5.20
N SER A 70 6.49 -7.61 5.98
CA SER A 70 6.96 -6.29 6.39
C SER A 70 7.92 -6.29 7.60
N VAL A 71 8.10 -7.42 8.27
CA VAL A 71 9.05 -7.54 9.39
C VAL A 71 10.37 -8.14 8.93
N TYR A 72 11.47 -7.51 9.32
CA TYR A 72 12.81 -7.97 8.96
C TYR A 72 13.13 -9.33 9.60
N ALA A 73 13.80 -10.19 8.83
CA ALA A 73 14.18 -11.55 9.25
C ALA A 73 14.98 -11.59 10.58
N GLU A 74 15.76 -10.55 10.88
CA GLU A 74 16.50 -10.45 12.15
C GLU A 74 15.55 -10.41 13.36
N GLU A 75 14.37 -9.79 13.25
CA GLU A 75 13.39 -9.76 14.34
C GLU A 75 12.72 -11.13 14.51
N TYR A 76 12.42 -11.83 13.41
CA TYR A 76 11.94 -13.21 13.51
C TYR A 76 12.95 -14.14 14.18
N LEU A 77 14.24 -13.95 13.93
CA LEU A 77 15.29 -14.71 14.61
C LEU A 77 15.42 -14.34 16.10
N GLN A 78 15.24 -13.07 16.45
CA GLN A 78 15.23 -12.65 17.85
C GLN A 78 14.04 -13.29 18.58
N TRP A 79 12.84 -13.24 18.01
CA TRP A 79 11.65 -13.87 18.59
C TRP A 79 11.77 -15.39 18.66
N ALA A 80 12.33 -16.02 17.62
CA ALA A 80 12.63 -17.45 17.65
C ALA A 80 13.61 -17.80 18.78
N SER A 81 14.61 -16.96 19.04
CA SER A 81 15.53 -17.11 20.16
C SER A 81 14.80 -17.02 21.50
N ASP A 82 13.91 -16.05 21.67
CA ASP A 82 13.14 -15.82 22.90
C ASP A 82 12.15 -16.96 23.18
N ASP A 83 11.51 -17.51 22.13
CA ASP A 83 10.52 -18.60 22.23
C ASP A 83 11.15 -19.99 22.29
N GLY A 84 12.49 -20.08 22.19
CA GLY A 84 13.20 -21.36 22.14
C GLY A 84 12.97 -22.15 20.85
N ALA A 85 12.53 -21.49 19.79
CA ALA A 85 12.31 -22.09 18.47
C ALA A 85 13.63 -22.55 17.82
N CYS A 86 13.51 -23.26 16.71
CA CYS A 86 14.58 -24.00 16.08
C CYS A 86 14.78 -23.57 14.63
N VAL A 87 16.01 -23.56 14.16
CA VAL A 87 16.36 -23.45 12.75
C VAL A 87 16.48 -24.85 12.17
N GLN A 88 15.68 -25.15 11.17
CA GLN A 88 15.73 -26.38 10.40
C GLN A 88 16.88 -26.30 9.37
N LEU A 89 17.88 -27.20 9.45
CA LEU A 89 19.16 -26.99 8.76
C LEU A 89 19.12 -27.21 7.24
N ASN A 90 18.15 -27.97 6.72
CA ASN A 90 18.04 -28.27 5.29
C ASN A 90 17.33 -27.16 4.49
N ASP A 91 16.33 -26.48 5.07
CA ASP A 91 15.55 -25.43 4.39
C ASP A 91 15.70 -24.04 5.05
N LEU A 92 16.41 -23.97 6.19
CA LEU A 92 16.66 -22.77 6.99
C LEU A 92 15.37 -22.11 7.50
N SER A 93 14.30 -22.88 7.67
CA SER A 93 13.05 -22.43 8.27
C SER A 93 13.09 -22.40 9.79
N LEU A 94 12.27 -21.53 10.38
CA LEU A 94 12.01 -21.46 11.80
C LEU A 94 10.88 -22.45 12.15
N ARG A 95 11.11 -23.27 13.18
CA ARG A 95 10.21 -24.33 13.64
C ARG A 95 9.93 -24.17 15.14
N ALA A 96 8.71 -24.50 15.55
CA ALA A 96 8.35 -24.50 16.96
C ALA A 96 9.19 -25.51 17.77
N PRO A 97 9.47 -25.22 19.05
CA PRO A 97 10.14 -26.18 19.94
C PRO A 97 9.31 -27.45 20.19
N PRO A 98 9.92 -28.56 20.66
CA PRO A 98 11.34 -28.72 20.97
C PRO A 98 12.21 -29.02 19.74
N CYS A 99 13.51 -28.67 19.81
CA CYS A 99 14.44 -28.91 18.71
C CYS A 99 14.88 -30.38 18.64
N GLY A 100 14.79 -30.96 17.45
CA GLY A 100 15.13 -32.35 17.16
C GLY A 100 16.39 -32.54 16.30
N ALA A 101 16.56 -33.75 15.79
CA ALA A 101 17.63 -34.07 14.85
C ALA A 101 17.52 -33.21 13.57
N GLY A 102 18.64 -32.67 13.10
CA GLY A 102 18.67 -31.80 11.91
C GLY A 102 18.21 -30.36 12.17
N GLN A 103 18.04 -29.97 13.44
CA GLN A 103 17.68 -28.62 13.85
C GLN A 103 18.72 -28.04 14.80
N GLU A 104 18.89 -26.72 14.74
CA GLU A 104 19.75 -25.94 15.63
C GLU A 104 18.88 -24.99 16.47
N PRO A 105 19.06 -24.89 17.80
CA PRO A 105 18.32 -23.91 18.59
C PRO A 105 18.60 -22.47 18.12
N ALA A 106 17.53 -21.69 17.91
CA ALA A 106 17.66 -20.26 17.56
C ALA A 106 18.22 -19.43 18.72
N SER A 107 18.10 -19.93 19.96
CA SER A 107 18.59 -19.26 21.17
C SER A 107 20.09 -18.89 21.06
N GLY A 108 20.37 -17.59 21.10
CA GLY A 108 21.72 -17.04 21.01
C GLY A 108 22.44 -17.33 19.68
N LEU A 109 21.73 -17.68 18.60
CA LEU A 109 22.32 -18.17 17.36
C LEU A 109 23.34 -17.20 16.75
N ALA A 110 23.08 -15.89 16.80
CA ALA A 110 24.00 -14.88 16.27
C ALA A 110 25.40 -14.95 16.92
N ALA A 111 25.47 -15.25 18.21
CA ALA A 111 26.72 -15.38 18.95
C ALA A 111 27.34 -16.78 18.80
N ARG A 112 26.51 -17.84 18.83
CA ARG A 112 26.99 -19.23 18.74
C ARG A 112 27.43 -19.63 17.34
N ASN A 113 26.77 -19.12 16.30
CA ASN A 113 27.03 -19.45 14.91
C ASN A 113 26.56 -18.32 13.96
N ALA A 114 27.36 -17.26 13.88
CA ALA A 114 27.08 -16.10 13.02
C ALA A 114 26.92 -16.47 11.53
N ALA A 115 27.61 -17.51 11.06
CA ALA A 115 27.50 -17.97 9.68
C ALA A 115 26.11 -18.58 9.39
N LEU A 116 25.61 -19.44 10.28
CA LEU A 116 24.25 -19.97 10.17
C LEU A 116 23.21 -18.86 10.32
N TYR A 117 23.36 -17.97 11.30
CA TYR A 117 22.50 -16.79 11.44
C TYR A 117 22.40 -16.00 10.12
N GLY A 118 23.55 -15.70 9.50
CA GLY A 118 23.62 -15.01 8.22
C GLY A 118 22.83 -15.73 7.12
N ARG A 119 23.04 -17.04 6.98
CA ARG A 119 22.30 -17.86 6.00
C ARG A 119 20.80 -17.91 6.25
N VAL A 120 20.36 -17.91 7.51
CA VAL A 120 18.92 -17.89 7.82
C VAL A 120 18.34 -16.56 7.39
N VAL A 121 18.97 -15.42 7.72
CA VAL A 121 18.48 -14.12 7.24
C VAL A 121 18.43 -14.06 5.70
N ASP A 122 19.44 -14.59 5.00
CA ASP A 122 19.44 -14.66 3.54
C ASP A 122 18.31 -15.56 3.02
N SER A 123 17.94 -16.63 3.74
CA SER A 123 16.83 -17.53 3.38
C SER A 123 15.45 -16.95 3.63
N LEU A 124 15.32 -16.07 4.62
CA LEU A 124 14.07 -15.42 5.03
C LEU A 124 13.84 -14.06 4.35
N SER A 125 14.72 -13.63 3.44
CA SER A 125 14.63 -12.32 2.77
C SER A 125 15.27 -12.33 1.38
N MET A 126 15.29 -11.19 0.71
CA MET A 126 16.03 -10.96 -0.53
C MET A 126 17.49 -10.60 -0.30
N ARG A 127 17.97 -10.58 0.95
CA ARG A 127 19.34 -10.22 1.27
C ARG A 127 20.31 -11.22 0.62
N LYS A 128 21.18 -10.72 -0.25
CA LYS A 128 22.17 -11.53 -1.00
C LYS A 128 21.54 -12.65 -1.84
N PHE A 129 20.29 -12.49 -2.28
CA PHE A 129 19.71 -13.46 -3.20
C PHE A 129 20.55 -13.54 -4.48
N LEU A 130 20.92 -14.76 -4.85
CA LEU A 130 21.57 -15.10 -6.11
C LEU A 130 20.80 -16.27 -6.72
N PRO A 131 20.37 -16.17 -7.99
CA PRO A 131 19.72 -17.26 -8.71
C PRO A 131 20.47 -18.59 -8.58
N SER A 132 19.73 -19.66 -8.32
CA SER A 132 20.24 -21.03 -8.28
C SER A 132 19.28 -21.98 -9.00
N PRO A 133 19.71 -23.20 -9.38
CA PRO A 133 18.79 -24.16 -9.98
C PRO A 133 17.57 -24.50 -9.11
N ALA A 134 17.68 -24.39 -7.78
CA ALA A 134 16.57 -24.65 -6.85
C ALA A 134 15.65 -23.43 -6.65
N GLN A 135 16.16 -22.22 -6.91
CA GLN A 135 15.45 -20.95 -6.80
C GLN A 135 15.97 -20.02 -7.91
N PRO A 136 15.46 -20.17 -9.15
CA PRO A 136 16.05 -19.52 -10.32
C PRO A 136 15.73 -18.03 -10.41
N THR A 137 14.69 -17.54 -9.73
CA THR A 137 14.26 -16.15 -9.84
C THR A 137 14.03 -15.47 -8.49
N GLY A 138 14.01 -14.14 -8.49
CA GLY A 138 13.65 -13.35 -7.31
C GLY A 138 12.22 -13.61 -6.86
N HIS A 139 11.30 -13.84 -7.82
CA HIS A 139 9.94 -14.32 -7.57
C HIS A 139 9.92 -15.60 -6.72
N ASP A 140 10.68 -16.62 -7.12
CA ASP A 140 10.73 -17.91 -6.39
C ASP A 140 11.27 -17.74 -4.98
N GLN A 141 12.34 -16.95 -4.83
CA GLN A 141 12.91 -16.69 -3.51
C GLN A 141 11.91 -15.95 -2.63
N PHE A 142 11.31 -14.87 -3.13
CA PHE A 142 10.35 -14.03 -2.42
C PHE A 142 9.20 -14.88 -1.82
N PHE A 143 8.49 -15.62 -2.67
CA PHE A 143 7.35 -16.42 -2.22
C PHE A 143 7.74 -17.62 -1.36
N SER A 144 8.97 -18.13 -1.48
CA SER A 144 9.46 -19.21 -0.61
C SER A 144 9.69 -18.78 0.85
N THR A 145 9.83 -17.47 1.11
CA THR A 145 10.18 -16.97 2.45
C THR A 145 9.05 -17.14 3.45
N PHE A 146 7.79 -16.92 3.04
CA PHE A 146 6.64 -16.85 3.95
C PHE A 146 6.43 -18.13 4.76
N GLY A 147 6.57 -19.30 4.13
CA GLY A 147 6.46 -20.59 4.83
C GLY A 147 7.59 -20.85 5.84
N LYS A 148 8.70 -20.12 5.75
CA LYS A 148 9.89 -20.35 6.59
C LYS A 148 9.82 -19.63 7.94
N PHE A 149 9.02 -18.59 8.10
CA PHE A 149 8.85 -17.89 9.38
C PHE A 149 7.44 -17.96 9.97
N ASP A 150 6.50 -18.61 9.28
CA ASP A 150 5.08 -18.73 9.68
C ASP A 150 4.90 -19.26 11.12
N ALA A 151 5.74 -20.22 11.55
CA ALA A 151 5.67 -20.78 12.90
C ALA A 151 5.88 -19.74 14.01
N VAL A 152 6.70 -18.71 13.76
CA VAL A 152 6.97 -17.61 14.70
C VAL A 152 5.93 -16.51 14.56
N VAL A 153 5.52 -16.17 13.33
CA VAL A 153 4.50 -15.14 13.09
C VAL A 153 3.18 -15.48 13.79
N ARG A 154 2.74 -16.74 13.71
CA ARG A 154 1.45 -17.19 14.29
C ARG A 154 1.36 -17.01 15.81
N THR A 155 2.48 -17.08 16.53
CA THR A 155 2.50 -16.90 17.99
C THR A 155 2.71 -15.45 18.40
N ARG A 156 3.09 -14.58 17.46
CA ARG A 156 3.54 -13.20 17.72
C ARG A 156 2.90 -12.17 16.79
N VAL A 157 1.62 -12.33 16.50
CA VAL A 157 0.87 -11.42 15.61
C VAL A 157 0.94 -9.97 16.10
N ALA A 158 0.77 -9.73 17.41
CA ALA A 158 0.83 -8.38 17.97
C ALA A 158 2.25 -7.78 17.93
N ASP A 159 3.29 -8.56 18.15
CA ASP A 159 4.68 -8.12 18.00
C ASP A 159 4.99 -7.79 16.54
N THR A 160 4.44 -8.57 15.60
CA THR A 160 4.57 -8.34 14.15
C THR A 160 3.94 -7.00 13.76
N VAL A 161 2.71 -6.72 14.23
CA VAL A 161 2.05 -5.41 14.01
C VAL A 161 2.88 -4.30 14.65
N ALA A 162 3.34 -4.47 15.90
CA ALA A 162 4.16 -3.48 16.59
C ALA A 162 5.46 -3.16 15.83
N ALA A 163 6.14 -4.16 15.26
CA ALA A 163 7.34 -3.97 14.45
C ALA A 163 7.07 -3.16 13.17
N VAL A 164 5.95 -3.42 12.48
CA VAL A 164 5.51 -2.61 11.33
C VAL A 164 5.29 -1.15 11.73
N LEU A 165 4.60 -0.90 12.85
CA LEU A 165 4.34 0.47 13.33
C LEU A 165 5.61 1.20 13.78
N GLU A 166 6.56 0.50 14.40
CA GLU A 166 7.88 1.06 14.73
C GLU A 166 8.64 1.47 13.47
N GLN A 167 8.60 0.64 12.41
CA GLN A 167 9.24 0.97 11.16
C GLN A 167 8.55 2.16 10.46
N ALA A 168 7.22 2.17 10.40
CA ALA A 168 6.45 3.30 9.88
C ALA A 168 6.77 4.60 10.62
N ALA A 169 6.90 4.56 11.96
CA ALA A 169 7.29 5.72 12.75
C ALA A 169 8.71 6.22 12.41
N ARG A 170 9.66 5.31 12.18
CA ARG A 170 11.02 5.65 11.71
C ARG A 170 10.99 6.34 10.34
N ASP A 171 10.10 5.91 9.45
CA ASP A 171 9.92 6.45 8.10
C ASP A 171 8.99 7.67 8.00
N ARG A 172 8.49 8.17 9.14
CA ARG A 172 7.54 9.30 9.22
C ARG A 172 6.23 9.02 8.47
N VAL A 173 5.76 7.77 8.51
CA VAL A 173 4.47 7.31 8.01
C VAL A 173 3.48 7.27 9.19
N PRO A 174 2.50 8.20 9.29
CA PRO A 174 1.54 8.24 10.38
C PRO A 174 0.41 7.21 10.25
N TYR A 175 0.28 6.51 9.12
CA TYR A 175 -0.83 5.59 8.88
C TYR A 175 -0.43 4.34 8.08
N VAL A 176 -0.91 3.16 8.48
CA VAL A 176 -0.67 1.90 7.75
C VAL A 176 -1.97 1.09 7.59
N GLU A 177 -2.24 0.60 6.38
CA GLU A 177 -3.24 -0.44 6.12
C GLU A 177 -2.55 -1.80 5.99
N ILE A 178 -2.72 -2.62 7.01
CA ILE A 178 -2.02 -3.89 7.16
C ILE A 178 -2.89 -5.00 6.55
N ILE A 179 -2.40 -5.63 5.50
CA ILE A 179 -2.99 -6.81 4.88
C ILE A 179 -2.75 -8.01 5.80
N ALA A 180 -3.79 -8.41 6.52
CA ALA A 180 -3.73 -9.44 7.55
C ALA A 180 -5.11 -10.07 7.77
N ASN A 181 -5.11 -11.37 8.03
CA ASN A 181 -6.32 -12.13 8.31
C ASN A 181 -6.49 -12.44 9.80
N PRO A 182 -7.71 -12.29 10.35
CA PRO A 182 -8.04 -12.96 11.61
C PRO A 182 -8.16 -14.48 11.37
N PRO A 183 -7.93 -15.33 12.40
CA PRO A 183 -7.96 -16.80 12.26
C PRO A 183 -9.26 -17.36 11.67
N GLN A 184 -10.38 -16.66 11.86
CA GLN A 184 -11.71 -17.06 11.40
C GLN A 184 -11.81 -17.12 9.87
N MET A 185 -10.91 -16.45 9.13
CA MET A 185 -10.83 -16.54 7.66
C MET A 185 -10.58 -17.98 7.19
N ASP A 186 -9.68 -18.71 7.86
CA ASP A 186 -9.44 -20.13 7.59
C ASP A 186 -10.63 -21.00 8.02
N GLN A 187 -11.31 -20.65 9.11
CA GLN A 187 -12.51 -21.36 9.56
C GLN A 187 -13.66 -21.24 8.54
N ALA A 188 -13.90 -20.04 8.02
CA ALA A 188 -14.91 -19.81 6.99
C ALA A 188 -14.57 -20.55 5.69
N ALA A 189 -13.31 -20.54 5.28
CA ALA A 189 -12.82 -21.28 4.12
C ALA A 189 -13.09 -22.79 4.25
N LYS A 190 -12.69 -23.39 5.37
CA LYS A 190 -12.88 -24.83 5.66
C LYS A 190 -14.35 -25.22 5.74
N ARG A 191 -15.19 -24.37 6.34
CA ARG A 191 -16.65 -24.60 6.38
C ARG A 191 -17.24 -24.61 4.98
N MET A 192 -16.88 -23.64 4.13
CA MET A 192 -17.39 -23.59 2.76
C MET A 192 -16.90 -24.79 1.93
N GLN A 193 -15.66 -25.22 2.13
CA GLN A 193 -15.12 -26.42 1.46
C GLN A 193 -15.88 -27.72 1.81
N ALA A 194 -16.47 -27.79 3.00
CA ALA A 194 -17.25 -28.94 3.45
C ALA A 194 -18.71 -28.94 2.92
N LEU A 195 -19.16 -27.84 2.32
CA LEU A 195 -20.50 -27.72 1.75
C LEU A 195 -20.52 -28.10 0.25
N PRO A 196 -21.67 -28.56 -0.28
CA PRO A 196 -21.81 -28.81 -1.71
C PRO A 196 -21.53 -27.55 -2.54
N TRP A 197 -20.57 -27.62 -3.47
CA TRP A 197 -20.21 -26.55 -4.39
C TRP A 197 -20.73 -26.83 -5.80
N LYS A 198 -21.60 -25.95 -6.32
CA LYS A 198 -22.07 -26.02 -7.72
C LYS A 198 -21.48 -24.93 -8.61
N GLY A 199 -20.74 -23.98 -8.06
CA GLY A 199 -20.00 -22.94 -8.81
C GLY A 199 -20.83 -21.84 -9.48
N GLU A 200 -22.13 -22.04 -9.70
CA GLU A 200 -22.95 -21.16 -10.56
C GLU A 200 -23.98 -20.30 -9.81
N ASP A 201 -24.41 -20.68 -8.59
CA ASP A 201 -25.38 -19.94 -7.78
C ASP A 201 -24.73 -19.40 -6.49
N ASP A 202 -24.13 -18.22 -6.59
CA ASP A 202 -23.49 -17.51 -5.48
C ASP A 202 -24.49 -17.17 -4.35
N ALA A 203 -25.75 -16.91 -4.70
CA ALA A 203 -26.77 -16.58 -3.71
C ALA A 203 -27.14 -17.81 -2.86
N ALA A 204 -27.30 -18.98 -3.47
CA ALA A 204 -27.51 -20.24 -2.74
C ALA A 204 -26.31 -20.60 -1.88
N THR A 205 -25.11 -20.41 -2.43
CA THR A 205 -23.85 -20.67 -1.73
C THR A 205 -23.73 -19.79 -0.47
N LEU A 206 -24.00 -18.49 -0.59
CA LEU A 206 -24.02 -17.60 0.58
C LEU A 206 -25.11 -17.96 1.58
N ARG A 207 -26.31 -18.35 1.12
CA ARG A 207 -27.39 -18.82 2.01
C ARG A 207 -26.95 -20.02 2.87
N ALA A 208 -26.14 -20.92 2.32
CA ALA A 208 -25.64 -22.09 3.06
C ALA A 208 -24.66 -21.72 4.19
N LEU A 209 -23.93 -20.61 4.07
CA LEU A 209 -23.03 -20.08 5.12
C LEU A 209 -23.72 -19.08 6.07
N GLN A 210 -24.93 -18.61 5.75
CA GLN A 210 -25.53 -17.45 6.41
C GLN A 210 -25.67 -17.59 7.93
N ALA A 211 -25.96 -18.81 8.42
CA ALA A 211 -26.09 -19.09 9.85
C ALA A 211 -24.74 -19.08 10.60
N ASP A 212 -23.66 -19.37 9.88
CA ASP A 212 -22.30 -19.46 10.44
C ASP A 212 -21.57 -18.12 10.48
N LEU A 213 -21.96 -17.17 9.62
CA LEU A 213 -21.27 -15.88 9.51
C LEU A 213 -21.34 -15.03 10.80
N PRO A 214 -22.49 -14.80 11.46
CA PRO A 214 -22.54 -13.95 12.65
C PRO A 214 -21.60 -14.36 13.79
N PRO A 215 -21.54 -15.64 14.23
CA PRO A 215 -20.59 -16.03 15.28
C PRO A 215 -19.13 -15.92 14.83
N LEU A 216 -18.82 -16.18 13.55
CA LEU A 216 -17.47 -15.99 13.01
C LEU A 216 -17.07 -14.51 12.99
N VAL A 217 -17.96 -13.61 12.58
CA VAL A 217 -17.72 -12.15 12.61
C VAL A 217 -17.45 -11.68 14.04
N GLN A 218 -18.28 -12.08 15.00
CA GLN A 218 -18.09 -11.69 16.40
C GLN A 218 -16.77 -12.22 16.97
N ALA A 219 -16.37 -13.45 16.61
CA ALA A 219 -15.09 -14.00 17.01
C ALA A 219 -13.92 -13.22 16.40
N ALA A 220 -13.98 -12.90 15.10
CA ALA A 220 -12.97 -12.09 14.43
C ALA A 220 -12.84 -10.68 15.04
N GLN A 221 -13.95 -10.01 15.35
CA GLN A 221 -13.95 -8.72 16.03
C GLN A 221 -13.25 -8.78 17.40
N ARG A 222 -13.54 -9.83 18.20
CA ARG A 222 -12.90 -10.03 19.50
C ARG A 222 -11.40 -10.28 19.37
N ASP A 223 -10.98 -11.13 18.43
CA ASP A 223 -9.57 -11.46 18.25
C ASP A 223 -8.76 -10.26 17.75
N LEU A 224 -9.30 -9.48 16.80
CA LEU A 224 -8.67 -8.23 16.36
C LEU A 224 -8.56 -7.21 17.51
N ALA A 225 -9.62 -7.06 18.33
CA ALA A 225 -9.57 -6.17 19.50
C ALA A 225 -8.53 -6.65 20.54
N ALA A 226 -8.38 -7.95 20.74
CA ALA A 226 -7.37 -8.52 21.62
C ALA A 226 -5.95 -8.27 21.11
N ILE A 227 -5.73 -8.40 19.79
CA ILE A 227 -4.47 -8.05 19.14
C ILE A 227 -4.18 -6.56 19.37
N ASP A 228 -5.14 -5.66 19.15
CA ASP A 228 -4.96 -4.22 19.33
C ASP A 228 -4.52 -3.86 20.76
N VAL A 229 -5.11 -4.49 21.78
CA VAL A 229 -4.71 -4.34 23.18
C VAL A 229 -3.28 -4.82 23.41
N GLN A 230 -2.90 -5.95 22.81
CA GLN A 230 -1.55 -6.48 22.95
C GLN A 230 -0.52 -5.63 22.20
N VAL A 231 -0.83 -5.08 21.03
CA VAL A 231 0.03 -4.14 20.30
C VAL A 231 0.37 -2.93 21.17
N ARG A 232 -0.63 -2.34 21.82
CA ARG A 232 -0.41 -1.22 22.77
C ARG A 232 0.50 -1.62 23.93
N ARG A 233 0.39 -2.86 24.42
CA ARG A 233 1.25 -3.38 25.49
C ARG A 233 2.69 -3.56 25.01
N VAL A 234 2.91 -4.17 23.85
CA VAL A 234 4.24 -4.37 23.25
C VAL A 234 4.93 -3.03 23.01
N LEU A 235 4.19 -2.05 22.47
CA LEU A 235 4.68 -0.69 22.25
C LEU A 235 4.70 0.18 23.51
N ARG A 236 4.18 -0.32 24.64
CA ARG A 236 4.12 0.37 25.93
C ARG A 236 3.44 1.74 25.85
N CYS A 237 2.37 1.86 25.06
CA CYS A 237 1.75 3.15 24.72
C CYS A 237 1.18 3.93 25.90
N ASP A 238 0.88 3.25 27.00
CA ASP A 238 0.33 3.84 28.23
C ASP A 238 1.41 4.09 29.31
N GLN A 239 2.69 3.98 28.94
CA GLN A 239 3.83 4.18 29.83
C GLN A 239 4.64 5.43 29.46
N THR A 240 5.51 5.88 30.36
CA THR A 240 6.36 7.08 30.17
C THR A 240 7.42 6.90 29.09
N ASP A 241 7.77 5.66 28.76
CA ASP A 241 8.70 5.27 27.71
C ASP A 241 8.00 4.58 26.53
N ALA A 242 6.80 5.08 26.19
CA ALA A 242 6.04 4.69 25.02
C ALA A 242 6.89 4.72 23.74
N ARG A 243 6.79 3.65 22.96
CA ARG A 243 7.53 3.48 21.71
C ARG A 243 6.95 4.36 20.59
N PRO A 244 7.77 4.86 19.64
CA PRO A 244 7.30 5.73 18.56
C PRO A 244 6.09 5.24 17.77
N GLY A 245 5.97 3.92 17.57
CA GLY A 245 4.87 3.26 16.87
C GLY A 245 3.49 3.52 17.48
N CYS A 246 3.41 3.94 18.75
CA CYS A 246 2.15 4.36 19.39
C CYS A 246 1.49 5.58 18.72
N LYS A 247 2.24 6.34 17.91
CA LYS A 247 1.75 7.51 17.17
C LYS A 247 1.29 7.17 15.74
N VAL A 248 1.45 5.93 15.30
CA VAL A 248 1.05 5.47 13.98
C VAL A 248 -0.34 4.86 14.07
N ASP A 249 -1.29 5.46 13.35
CA ASP A 249 -2.63 4.92 13.18
C ASP A 249 -2.57 3.71 12.23
N TYR A 250 -3.43 2.71 12.44
CA TYR A 250 -3.47 1.55 11.53
C TYR A 250 -4.84 0.93 11.41
N ARG A 251 -5.05 0.20 10.32
CA ARG A 251 -6.22 -0.62 10.02
C ARG A 251 -5.81 -1.97 9.46
N TYR A 252 -6.73 -2.93 9.49
CA TYR A 252 -6.56 -4.23 8.86
C TYR A 252 -7.31 -4.29 7.54
N VAL A 253 -6.69 -4.96 6.57
CA VAL A 253 -7.28 -5.32 5.28
C VAL A 253 -7.28 -6.85 5.20
N PRO A 254 -8.36 -7.52 5.65
CA PRO A 254 -8.52 -8.95 5.42
C PRO A 254 -8.35 -9.30 3.95
N TYR A 255 -7.84 -10.49 3.67
CA TYR A 255 -7.56 -10.94 2.31
C TYR A 255 -8.08 -12.35 2.03
N VAL A 256 -8.30 -12.64 0.76
CA VAL A 256 -8.57 -13.99 0.26
C VAL A 256 -7.35 -14.54 -0.48
N LEU A 257 -7.18 -15.85 -0.47
CA LEU A 257 -6.03 -16.52 -1.11
C LEU A 257 -6.45 -17.06 -2.48
N ARG A 258 -5.98 -16.44 -3.56
CA ARG A 258 -6.36 -16.79 -4.94
C ARG A 258 -5.88 -18.16 -5.44
N VAL A 259 -5.03 -18.82 -4.65
CA VAL A 259 -4.45 -20.14 -4.95
C VAL A 259 -5.21 -21.29 -4.31
N LEU A 260 -6.26 -21.00 -3.53
CA LEU A 260 -7.10 -22.01 -2.90
C LEU A 260 -8.24 -22.44 -3.82
N PRO A 261 -8.86 -23.62 -3.57
CA PRO A 261 -10.10 -23.99 -4.26
C PRO A 261 -11.18 -22.92 -4.15
N GLN A 262 -11.91 -22.67 -5.24
CA GLN A 262 -13.02 -21.71 -5.31
C GLN A 262 -13.96 -21.68 -4.07
N PRO A 263 -14.46 -22.82 -3.52
CA PRO A 263 -15.29 -22.77 -2.32
C PRO A 263 -14.57 -22.17 -1.11
N MET A 264 -13.29 -22.45 -0.91
CA MET A 264 -12.52 -21.85 0.19
C MET A 264 -12.42 -20.33 0.01
N VAL A 265 -12.11 -19.87 -1.21
CA VAL A 265 -12.03 -18.44 -1.54
C VAL A 265 -13.38 -17.76 -1.30
N PHE A 266 -14.48 -18.38 -1.73
CA PHE A 266 -15.83 -17.87 -1.48
C PHE A 266 -16.13 -17.73 0.02
N GLY A 267 -15.76 -18.72 0.83
CA GLY A 267 -15.91 -18.67 2.29
C GLY A 267 -15.13 -17.51 2.91
N GLN A 268 -13.90 -17.27 2.45
CA GLN A 268 -13.09 -16.12 2.89
C GLN A 268 -13.75 -14.79 2.49
N MET A 269 -14.22 -14.68 1.24
CA MET A 269 -14.93 -13.47 0.77
C MET A 269 -16.19 -13.21 1.61
N ALA A 270 -16.98 -14.24 1.90
CA ALA A 270 -18.19 -14.12 2.70
C ALA A 270 -17.92 -13.57 4.10
N LEU A 271 -16.91 -14.12 4.79
CA LEU A 271 -16.54 -13.64 6.12
C LEU A 271 -15.96 -12.23 6.08
N ALA A 272 -15.05 -11.92 5.16
CA ALA A 272 -14.42 -10.61 5.11
C ALA A 272 -15.44 -9.49 4.84
N HIS A 273 -16.32 -9.67 3.86
CA HIS A 273 -17.37 -8.69 3.59
C HIS A 273 -18.31 -8.52 4.79
N ALA A 274 -18.71 -9.63 5.44
CA ALA A 274 -19.56 -9.56 6.63
C ALA A 274 -18.86 -8.87 7.81
N LEU A 275 -17.55 -9.11 8.02
CA LEU A 275 -16.74 -8.49 9.07
C LEU A 275 -16.61 -6.98 8.88
N ILE A 276 -16.27 -6.54 7.67
CA ILE A 276 -16.10 -5.11 7.36
C ILE A 276 -17.44 -4.39 7.45
N ALA A 277 -18.51 -4.99 6.90
CA ALA A 277 -19.85 -4.39 6.93
C ALA A 277 -20.44 -4.31 8.34
N ALA A 278 -20.09 -5.24 9.23
CA ALA A 278 -20.54 -5.19 10.63
C ALA A 278 -19.92 -4.03 11.43
N GLY A 279 -18.81 -3.46 10.96
CA GLY A 279 -18.05 -2.44 11.69
C GLY A 279 -17.49 -2.98 13.01
N GLY A 280 -17.26 -2.11 14.00
CA GLY A 280 -16.85 -2.51 15.35
C GLY A 280 -15.45 -3.13 15.47
N SER A 281 -14.66 -3.11 14.40
CA SER A 281 -13.25 -3.51 14.39
C SER A 281 -12.43 -2.55 13.52
N ARG A 282 -11.12 -2.76 13.46
CA ARG A 282 -10.21 -2.03 12.56
C ARG A 282 -10.17 -2.59 11.13
N ALA A 283 -11.01 -3.56 10.76
CA ALA A 283 -11.08 -4.08 9.39
C ALA A 283 -11.82 -3.09 8.47
N VAL A 284 -11.19 -2.62 7.39
CA VAL A 284 -11.71 -1.51 6.56
C VAL A 284 -11.87 -1.80 5.08
N ALA A 285 -11.22 -2.84 4.56
CA ALA A 285 -11.32 -3.23 3.15
C ALA A 285 -10.92 -4.68 2.95
N LEU A 286 -11.18 -5.21 1.76
CA LEU A 286 -10.84 -6.56 1.37
C LEU A 286 -9.81 -6.57 0.24
N ASN A 287 -8.87 -7.52 0.32
CA ASN A 287 -7.84 -7.78 -0.69
C ASN A 287 -7.86 -9.22 -1.21
N ILE A 288 -7.13 -9.48 -2.29
CA ILE A 288 -6.84 -10.80 -2.86
C ILE A 288 -5.32 -10.92 -3.04
N VAL A 289 -4.70 -11.95 -2.46
CA VAL A 289 -3.23 -12.07 -2.39
C VAL A 289 -2.77 -13.45 -2.87
N ALA A 290 -1.47 -13.75 -2.72
CA ALA A 290 -0.73 -14.91 -3.26
C ALA A 290 -0.37 -14.75 -4.76
N PRO A 291 0.58 -15.54 -5.30
CA PRO A 291 1.12 -15.33 -6.65
C PRO A 291 0.03 -15.27 -7.71
N GLU A 292 0.03 -14.19 -8.51
CA GLU A 292 -0.96 -13.97 -9.56
C GLU A 292 -0.79 -14.90 -10.76
N ASP A 293 0.44 -15.32 -11.03
CA ASP A 293 0.85 -16.26 -12.09
C ASP A 293 0.59 -17.73 -11.74
N ASN A 294 0.16 -18.03 -10.51
CA ASN A 294 -0.17 -19.39 -10.11
C ASN A 294 -1.25 -20.01 -11.04
N PRO A 295 -1.13 -21.28 -11.47
CA PRO A 295 -2.09 -21.88 -12.40
C PRO A 295 -3.55 -21.85 -11.94
N VAL A 296 -3.81 -22.00 -10.63
CA VAL A 296 -5.18 -21.87 -10.08
C VAL A 296 -5.64 -20.43 -10.14
N ALA A 297 -4.77 -19.48 -9.76
CA ALA A 297 -5.07 -18.05 -9.79
C ALA A 297 -5.44 -17.58 -11.19
N LEU A 298 -4.65 -17.94 -12.21
CA LEU A 298 -4.90 -17.61 -13.61
C LEU A 298 -6.19 -18.25 -14.13
N ALA A 299 -6.42 -19.53 -13.82
CA ALA A 299 -7.61 -20.24 -14.28
C ALA A 299 -8.91 -19.68 -13.66
N ASP A 300 -8.86 -19.30 -12.39
CA ASP A 300 -10.03 -18.87 -11.63
C ASP A 300 -10.20 -17.34 -11.56
N TYR A 301 -9.31 -16.54 -12.15
CA TYR A 301 -9.31 -15.08 -11.98
C TYR A 301 -10.65 -14.44 -12.33
N ALA A 302 -11.20 -14.76 -13.51
CA ALA A 302 -12.51 -14.25 -13.93
C ALA A 302 -13.64 -14.67 -12.98
N ARG A 303 -13.54 -15.87 -12.41
CA ARG A 303 -14.50 -16.37 -11.43
C ARG A 303 -14.36 -15.64 -10.09
N HIS A 304 -13.13 -15.39 -9.61
CA HIS A 304 -12.88 -14.57 -8.42
C HIS A 304 -13.47 -13.17 -8.58
N MET A 305 -13.26 -12.51 -9.72
CA MET A 305 -13.83 -11.18 -9.99
C MET A 305 -15.36 -11.21 -10.06
N ALA A 306 -15.96 -12.28 -10.56
CA ALA A 306 -17.41 -12.48 -10.49
C ALA A 306 -17.93 -12.62 -9.05
N MET A 307 -17.22 -13.35 -8.20
CA MET A 307 -17.56 -13.46 -6.77
C MET A 307 -17.45 -12.09 -6.07
N PHE A 308 -16.40 -11.32 -6.33
CA PHE A 308 -16.27 -9.96 -5.80
C PHE A 308 -17.44 -9.06 -6.23
N ARG A 309 -17.84 -9.09 -7.51
CA ARG A 309 -19.04 -8.35 -7.98
C ARG A 309 -20.29 -8.78 -7.22
N PHE A 310 -20.49 -10.09 -7.06
CA PHE A 310 -21.63 -10.61 -6.30
C PHE A 310 -21.64 -10.04 -4.87
N PHE A 311 -20.52 -10.12 -4.15
CA PHE A 311 -20.45 -9.59 -2.80
C PHE A 311 -20.55 -8.07 -2.72
N ALA A 312 -20.04 -7.33 -3.71
CA ALA A 312 -20.20 -5.88 -3.80
C ALA A 312 -21.69 -5.48 -3.89
N THR A 313 -22.53 -6.27 -4.59
CA THR A 313 -23.98 -6.03 -4.58
C THR A 313 -24.62 -6.33 -3.22
N ARG A 314 -24.10 -7.30 -2.48
CA ARG A 314 -24.63 -7.71 -1.18
C ARG A 314 -24.19 -6.80 -0.02
N TYR A 315 -23.03 -6.15 -0.20
CA TYR A 315 -22.35 -5.30 0.77
C TYR A 315 -21.84 -3.99 0.10
N PRO A 316 -22.73 -3.10 -0.37
CA PRO A 316 -22.39 -1.94 -1.23
C PRO A 316 -21.50 -0.85 -0.59
N GLY A 317 -21.09 -1.02 0.67
CA GLY A 317 -20.18 -0.13 1.39
C GLY A 317 -18.79 -0.72 1.65
N VAL A 318 -18.55 -2.00 1.36
CA VAL A 318 -17.25 -2.66 1.62
C VAL A 318 -16.26 -2.27 0.52
N PRO A 319 -15.18 -1.54 0.85
CA PRO A 319 -14.17 -1.18 -0.13
C PRO A 319 -13.30 -2.38 -0.53
N LEU A 320 -12.86 -2.38 -1.79
CA LEU A 320 -11.95 -3.37 -2.34
C LEU A 320 -10.63 -2.68 -2.72
N SER A 321 -9.50 -3.19 -2.21
CA SER A 321 -8.15 -2.95 -2.75
C SER A 321 -7.64 -4.29 -3.25
N LEU A 322 -7.56 -4.49 -4.56
CA LEU A 322 -7.27 -5.81 -5.14
C LEU A 322 -5.90 -5.77 -5.79
N HIS A 323 -5.02 -6.72 -5.47
CA HIS A 323 -3.88 -6.99 -6.35
C HIS A 323 -4.40 -7.39 -7.72
N ALA A 324 -3.91 -6.71 -8.74
CA ALA A 324 -4.21 -7.04 -10.12
C ALA A 324 -3.09 -6.52 -11.01
N GLY A 325 -2.71 -7.33 -12.00
CA GLY A 325 -1.66 -6.96 -12.93
C GLY A 325 -0.27 -7.00 -12.29
N GLU A 326 -0.07 -7.77 -11.23
CA GLU A 326 1.26 -8.13 -10.73
C GLU A 326 1.88 -9.24 -11.62
N LEU A 327 1.96 -8.95 -12.92
CA LEU A 327 2.37 -9.87 -13.96
C LEU A 327 3.34 -9.15 -14.91
N ALA A 328 4.15 -9.94 -15.61
CA ALA A 328 5.09 -9.42 -16.60
C ALA A 328 5.29 -10.41 -17.76
N LEU A 329 5.68 -9.88 -18.93
CA LEU A 329 6.05 -10.70 -20.07
C LEU A 329 7.23 -11.61 -19.71
N GLY A 330 7.10 -12.91 -20.00
CA GLY A 330 8.09 -13.93 -19.67
C GLY A 330 7.76 -14.71 -18.40
N LEU A 331 7.04 -14.10 -17.44
CA LEU A 331 6.46 -14.83 -16.30
C LEU A 331 5.20 -15.60 -16.74
N VAL A 332 4.33 -14.94 -17.52
CA VAL A 332 3.11 -15.55 -18.07
C VAL A 332 3.02 -15.36 -19.59
N PRO A 333 2.23 -16.19 -20.31
CA PRO A 333 1.95 -15.97 -21.72
C PRO A 333 1.24 -14.63 -21.96
N PRO A 334 1.44 -13.97 -23.12
CA PRO A 334 0.84 -12.66 -23.40
C PRO A 334 -0.68 -12.60 -23.21
N ALA A 335 -1.40 -13.69 -23.45
CA ALA A 335 -2.84 -13.76 -23.27
C ALA A 335 -3.30 -13.46 -21.83
N GLN A 336 -2.46 -13.73 -20.82
CA GLN A 336 -2.78 -13.50 -19.40
C GLN A 336 -2.56 -12.05 -18.96
N LEU A 337 -1.86 -11.23 -19.74
CA LEU A 337 -1.54 -9.83 -19.40
C LEU A 337 -2.61 -8.83 -19.85
N ARG A 338 -3.72 -9.31 -20.43
CA ARG A 338 -4.60 -8.48 -21.27
C ARG A 338 -5.79 -7.86 -20.55
N SER A 339 -6.04 -8.22 -19.28
CA SER A 339 -7.33 -7.90 -18.64
C SER A 339 -7.40 -7.87 -17.12
N HIS A 340 -6.34 -8.23 -16.38
CA HIS A 340 -6.48 -8.43 -14.93
C HIS A 340 -6.84 -7.13 -14.19
N ILE A 341 -6.16 -6.02 -14.51
CA ILE A 341 -6.46 -4.72 -13.92
C ILE A 341 -7.88 -4.29 -14.28
N ARG A 342 -8.27 -4.43 -15.57
CA ARG A 342 -9.63 -4.11 -16.02
C ARG A 342 -10.69 -4.92 -15.29
N GLN A 343 -10.50 -6.22 -15.15
CA GLN A 343 -11.46 -7.10 -14.48
C GLN A 343 -11.59 -6.79 -12.98
N ALA A 344 -10.50 -6.38 -12.31
CA ALA A 344 -10.55 -5.90 -10.93
C ALA A 344 -11.30 -4.57 -10.80
N VAL A 345 -11.08 -3.64 -11.73
CA VAL A 345 -11.86 -2.39 -11.83
C VAL A 345 -13.34 -2.68 -12.08
N ASP A 346 -13.66 -3.61 -12.98
CA ASP A 346 -15.03 -4.09 -13.23
C ASP A 346 -15.66 -4.77 -12.00
N ALA A 347 -14.82 -5.35 -11.13
CA ALA A 347 -15.25 -5.95 -9.88
C ALA A 347 -15.59 -4.94 -8.77
N GLY A 348 -15.28 -3.65 -9.00
CA GLY A 348 -15.52 -2.58 -8.03
C GLY A 348 -14.31 -2.24 -7.16
N ALA A 349 -13.10 -2.61 -7.60
CA ALA A 349 -11.87 -2.16 -6.95
C ALA A 349 -11.82 -0.63 -6.86
N ARG A 350 -11.51 -0.12 -5.65
CA ARG A 350 -11.22 1.30 -5.43
C ARG A 350 -9.73 1.57 -5.41
N ARG A 351 -8.93 0.54 -5.18
CA ARG A 351 -7.47 0.55 -5.38
C ARG A 351 -7.02 -0.72 -6.08
N ILE A 352 -6.00 -0.58 -6.92
CA ILE A 352 -5.31 -1.67 -7.59
C ILE A 352 -3.91 -1.79 -7.00
N GLY A 353 -3.59 -2.96 -6.44
CA GLY A 353 -2.24 -3.31 -6.02
C GLY A 353 -1.35 -3.63 -7.21
N HIS A 354 -0.16 -3.03 -7.27
CA HIS A 354 0.86 -3.16 -8.31
C HIS A 354 0.49 -2.53 -9.66
N GLY A 355 -0.43 -3.14 -10.44
CA GLY A 355 -0.81 -2.64 -11.77
C GLY A 355 0.34 -2.60 -12.79
N VAL A 356 1.24 -3.58 -12.77
CA VAL A 356 2.47 -3.59 -13.58
C VAL A 356 2.21 -3.94 -15.05
N ASP A 357 1.26 -4.83 -15.33
CA ASP A 357 0.96 -5.29 -16.69
C ASP A 357 0.08 -4.34 -17.51
N LEU A 358 -0.24 -3.15 -16.99
CA LEU A 358 -1.03 -2.13 -17.68
C LEU A 358 -0.69 -1.94 -19.17
N PRO A 359 0.59 -1.89 -19.61
CA PRO A 359 0.93 -1.70 -21.02
C PRO A 359 0.42 -2.80 -21.96
N TYR A 360 0.00 -3.95 -21.43
CA TYR A 360 -0.45 -5.12 -22.18
C TYR A 360 -1.98 -5.30 -22.16
N GLU A 361 -2.71 -4.49 -21.39
CA GLU A 361 -4.17 -4.47 -21.38
C GLU A 361 -4.74 -4.15 -22.78
N ASP A 362 -5.79 -4.87 -23.20
CA ASP A 362 -6.37 -4.76 -24.56
C ASP A 362 -6.85 -3.34 -24.93
N ASP A 363 -7.13 -2.51 -23.93
CA ASP A 363 -7.47 -1.09 -24.09
C ASP A 363 -6.99 -0.29 -22.87
N ALA A 364 -5.68 -0.24 -22.68
CA ALA A 364 -5.05 0.44 -21.54
C ALA A 364 -5.46 1.91 -21.42
N GLU A 365 -5.66 2.61 -22.53
CA GLU A 365 -6.05 4.03 -22.53
C GLU A 365 -7.46 4.24 -21.97
N ALA A 366 -8.46 3.47 -22.40
CA ALA A 366 -9.79 3.59 -21.82
C ALA A 366 -9.83 3.17 -20.35
N LEU A 367 -8.99 2.19 -19.96
CA LEU A 367 -8.84 1.80 -18.56
C LEU A 367 -8.28 2.94 -17.71
N LEU A 368 -7.19 3.58 -18.15
CA LEU A 368 -6.60 4.74 -17.49
C LEU A 368 -7.61 5.90 -17.37
N GLN A 369 -8.35 6.20 -18.44
CA GLN A 369 -9.38 7.24 -18.41
C GLN A 369 -10.50 6.92 -17.42
N ARG A 370 -10.89 5.66 -17.30
CA ARG A 370 -11.86 5.20 -16.31
C ARG A 370 -11.31 5.34 -14.90
N MET A 371 -10.12 4.82 -14.62
CA MET A 371 -9.47 4.90 -13.31
C MET A 371 -9.31 6.36 -12.86
N ARG A 372 -8.93 7.28 -13.75
CA ARG A 372 -8.92 8.72 -13.45
C ARG A 372 -10.30 9.23 -13.11
N ARG A 373 -11.31 8.99 -13.96
CA ARG A 373 -12.67 9.52 -13.74
C ARG A 373 -13.31 9.00 -12.45
N GLU A 374 -13.11 7.73 -12.16
CA GLU A 374 -13.69 7.04 -11.00
C GLU A 374 -12.79 7.13 -9.76
N GLN A 375 -11.65 7.82 -9.87
CA GLN A 375 -10.69 8.04 -8.77
C GLN A 375 -10.20 6.72 -8.15
N ILE A 376 -9.99 5.70 -9.00
CA ILE A 376 -9.44 4.41 -8.62
C ILE A 376 -7.92 4.55 -8.55
N ALA A 377 -7.36 4.42 -7.35
CA ALA A 377 -5.92 4.57 -7.17
C ALA A 377 -5.14 3.32 -7.56
N VAL A 378 -3.88 3.48 -7.93
CA VAL A 378 -2.91 2.39 -8.03
C VAL A 378 -1.87 2.50 -6.91
N GLU A 379 -1.63 1.38 -6.23
CA GLU A 379 -0.62 1.21 -5.17
C GLU A 379 0.66 0.70 -5.82
N ILE A 380 1.71 1.53 -5.84
CA ILE A 380 2.96 1.29 -6.56
C ILE A 380 4.02 0.82 -5.59
N ASN A 381 4.49 -0.41 -5.80
CA ASN A 381 5.42 -1.14 -4.93
C ASN A 381 6.76 -1.33 -5.65
N LEU A 382 7.53 -0.25 -5.83
CA LEU A 382 8.68 -0.24 -6.75
C LEU A 382 9.69 -1.35 -6.41
N THR A 383 10.04 -1.52 -5.13
CA THR A 383 11.05 -2.53 -4.73
C THR A 383 10.55 -3.94 -4.89
N SER A 384 9.29 -4.19 -4.53
CA SER A 384 8.64 -5.46 -4.81
C SER A 384 8.64 -5.78 -6.31
N ASN A 385 8.25 -4.83 -7.16
CA ASN A 385 8.17 -5.05 -8.61
C ASN A 385 9.54 -5.34 -9.27
N ASP A 386 10.63 -4.74 -8.78
CA ASP A 386 11.99 -5.10 -9.24
C ASP A 386 12.38 -6.52 -8.77
N VAL A 387 12.14 -6.80 -7.49
CA VAL A 387 12.50 -8.09 -6.86
C VAL A 387 11.75 -9.27 -7.45
N ILE A 388 10.43 -9.13 -7.64
CA ILE A 388 9.54 -10.22 -8.04
C ILE A 388 9.46 -10.32 -9.56
N LEU A 389 9.31 -9.19 -10.26
CA LEU A 389 9.02 -9.19 -11.70
C LEU A 389 10.24 -8.78 -12.56
N GLY A 390 11.31 -8.24 -11.95
CA GLY A 390 12.42 -7.65 -12.68
C GLY A 390 12.08 -6.33 -13.37
N VAL A 391 10.93 -5.72 -13.03
CA VAL A 391 10.44 -4.48 -13.64
C VAL A 391 10.90 -3.28 -12.81
N LYS A 392 11.77 -2.45 -13.39
CA LYS A 392 12.33 -1.25 -12.74
C LYS A 392 12.57 -0.10 -13.71
N GLY A 393 12.78 1.10 -13.17
CA GLY A 393 13.03 2.31 -13.96
C GLY A 393 11.98 2.54 -15.04
N ALA A 394 12.42 2.86 -16.26
CA ALA A 394 11.53 3.18 -17.37
C ALA A 394 10.63 2.01 -17.84
N ALA A 395 10.91 0.76 -17.45
CA ALA A 395 10.05 -0.38 -17.79
C ALA A 395 8.77 -0.42 -16.93
N HIS A 396 8.73 0.29 -15.80
CA HIS A 396 7.57 0.34 -14.92
C HIS A 396 6.49 1.28 -15.46
N PRO A 397 5.18 0.94 -15.42
CA PRO A 397 4.10 1.78 -15.94
C PRO A 397 3.76 3.02 -15.09
N LEU A 398 4.59 3.38 -14.10
CA LEU A 398 4.31 4.47 -13.16
C LEU A 398 4.07 5.81 -13.90
N ALA A 399 4.90 6.08 -14.91
CA ALA A 399 4.76 7.28 -15.74
C ALA A 399 3.42 7.31 -16.50
N MET A 400 2.90 6.17 -16.94
CA MET A 400 1.61 6.09 -17.66
C MET A 400 0.46 6.49 -16.74
N TYR A 401 0.42 5.97 -15.52
CA TYR A 401 -0.59 6.34 -14.52
C TYR A 401 -0.55 7.83 -14.18
N LEU A 402 0.65 8.36 -13.89
CA LEU A 402 0.83 9.77 -13.56
C LEU A 402 0.43 10.68 -14.73
N HIS A 403 0.84 10.36 -15.96
CA HIS A 403 0.51 11.15 -17.15
C HIS A 403 -1.00 11.14 -17.43
N ALA A 404 -1.65 10.00 -17.24
CA ALA A 404 -3.09 9.87 -17.41
C ALA A 404 -3.91 10.47 -16.25
N GLY A 405 -3.26 11.02 -15.22
CA GLY A 405 -3.92 11.61 -14.05
C GLY A 405 -4.63 10.58 -13.15
N VAL A 406 -4.26 9.30 -13.25
CA VAL A 406 -4.73 8.27 -12.32
C VAL A 406 -4.10 8.53 -10.94
N PRO A 407 -4.87 8.43 -9.85
CA PRO A 407 -4.30 8.59 -8.52
C PRO A 407 -3.27 7.49 -8.23
N VAL A 408 -2.09 7.91 -7.77
CA VAL A 408 -1.00 7.00 -7.40
C VAL A 408 -0.71 7.12 -5.91
N VAL A 409 -0.44 5.98 -5.28
CA VAL A 409 0.10 5.88 -3.91
C VAL A 409 1.39 5.06 -3.97
N LEU A 410 2.42 5.47 -3.22
CA LEU A 410 3.63 4.65 -3.02
C LEU A 410 3.46 3.80 -1.76
N SER A 411 3.89 2.55 -1.81
CA SER A 411 3.74 1.59 -0.71
C SER A 411 4.90 0.59 -0.67
N THR A 412 5.07 -0.07 0.48
CA THR A 412 6.26 -0.91 0.73
C THR A 412 6.07 -2.39 0.41
N ASP A 413 4.82 -2.86 0.35
CA ASP A 413 4.46 -4.25 0.13
C ASP A 413 4.96 -5.18 1.25
N ASP A 414 6.15 -5.77 1.07
CA ASP A 414 6.82 -6.67 1.99
C ASP A 414 8.22 -6.14 2.34
N ALA A 415 8.28 -4.99 3.02
CA ALA A 415 9.51 -4.27 3.37
C ALA A 415 10.61 -5.15 4.01
N GLY A 416 10.22 -6.07 4.89
CA GLY A 416 11.13 -6.96 5.60
C GLY A 416 11.78 -8.01 4.70
N VAL A 417 10.98 -8.67 3.86
CA VAL A 417 11.43 -9.66 2.86
C VAL A 417 12.26 -8.94 1.79
N SER A 418 11.75 -7.85 1.23
CA SER A 418 12.41 -7.06 0.19
C SER A 418 13.64 -6.30 0.66
N ARG A 419 13.88 -6.23 1.98
CA ARG A 419 14.98 -5.46 2.60
C ARG A 419 14.90 -3.96 2.29
N ALA A 420 13.68 -3.43 2.29
CA ALA A 420 13.36 -2.06 1.90
C ALA A 420 12.62 -1.29 3.00
N ASP A 421 12.46 0.01 2.80
CA ASP A 421 11.66 0.88 3.65
C ASP A 421 10.91 1.92 2.83
N MET A 422 9.93 2.62 3.43
CA MET A 422 9.14 3.62 2.69
C MET A 422 10.01 4.76 2.14
N THR A 423 11.13 5.06 2.83
CA THR A 423 12.09 6.07 2.37
C THR A 423 12.79 5.64 1.08
N GLN A 424 13.08 4.34 0.92
CA GLN A 424 13.62 3.77 -0.31
C GLN A 424 12.62 3.88 -1.46
N GLU A 425 11.33 3.61 -1.24
CA GLU A 425 10.31 3.74 -2.31
C GLU A 425 10.24 5.18 -2.84
N TYR A 426 10.29 6.18 -1.95
CA TYR A 426 10.34 7.59 -2.34
C TYR A 426 11.65 7.94 -3.06
N GLN A 427 12.77 7.37 -2.61
CA GLN A 427 14.08 7.62 -3.24
C GLN A 427 14.10 7.05 -4.67
N ARG A 428 13.60 5.83 -4.87
CA ARG A 428 13.49 5.19 -6.19
C ARG A 428 12.53 5.94 -7.10
N ALA A 429 11.40 6.43 -6.58
CA ALA A 429 10.49 7.29 -7.32
C ALA A 429 11.21 8.53 -7.91
N MET A 430 12.10 9.18 -7.16
CA MET A 430 12.87 10.32 -7.67
C MET A 430 13.97 9.88 -8.64
N GLN A 431 14.82 8.94 -8.23
CA GLN A 431 16.06 8.63 -8.95
C GLN A 431 15.84 7.76 -10.18
N GLU A 432 14.83 6.88 -10.18
CA GLU A 432 14.58 5.94 -11.27
C GLU A 432 13.42 6.37 -12.18
N HIS A 433 12.51 7.21 -11.68
CA HIS A 433 11.31 7.65 -12.42
C HIS A 433 11.23 9.17 -12.61
N GLY A 434 12.19 9.95 -12.10
CA GLY A 434 12.25 11.40 -12.30
C GLY A 434 11.11 12.16 -11.61
N ILE A 435 10.53 11.60 -10.55
CA ILE A 435 9.43 12.24 -9.81
C ILE A 435 9.98 13.40 -8.99
N ASP A 436 9.41 14.59 -9.16
CA ASP A 436 9.80 15.78 -8.42
C ASP A 436 9.20 15.83 -7.01
N TYR A 437 9.73 16.71 -6.16
CA TYR A 437 9.26 16.86 -4.77
C TYR A 437 7.77 17.24 -4.68
N ILE A 438 7.28 18.08 -5.60
CA ILE A 438 5.87 18.51 -5.62
C ILE A 438 4.97 17.30 -5.86
N THR A 439 5.33 16.45 -6.82
CA THR A 439 4.61 15.20 -7.09
C THR A 439 4.76 14.24 -5.92
N LEU A 440 5.94 14.04 -5.34
CA LEU A 440 6.11 13.20 -4.14
C LEU A 440 5.22 13.65 -2.99
N LYS A 441 5.12 14.95 -2.73
CA LYS A 441 4.25 15.50 -1.69
C LYS A 441 2.77 15.23 -1.98
N ARG A 442 2.36 15.28 -3.25
CA ARG A 442 1.03 14.83 -3.69
C ARG A 442 0.85 13.31 -3.47
N LEU A 443 1.84 12.48 -3.76
CA LEU A 443 1.76 11.03 -3.49
C LEU A 443 1.64 10.75 -1.98
N ALA A 444 2.33 11.52 -1.13
CA ALA A 444 2.14 11.48 0.31
C ALA A 444 0.71 11.83 0.70
N ARG A 445 0.11 12.90 0.16
CA ARG A 445 -1.31 13.21 0.38
C ARG A 445 -2.23 12.08 -0.06
N ASN A 446 -1.96 11.48 -1.22
CA ASN A 446 -2.74 10.37 -1.77
C ASN A 446 -2.75 9.17 -0.84
N GLY A 447 -1.65 8.88 -0.14
CA GLY A 447 -1.58 7.83 0.87
C GLY A 447 -2.58 8.01 2.03
N LEU A 448 -3.17 9.19 2.21
CA LEU A 448 -4.28 9.41 3.15
C LEU A 448 -5.63 9.64 2.44
N SER A 449 -5.64 10.33 1.30
CA SER A 449 -6.89 10.57 0.54
C SER A 449 -7.56 9.28 0.07
N TYR A 450 -6.76 8.35 -0.46
CA TYR A 450 -7.23 7.06 -0.96
C TYR A 450 -7.17 5.94 0.09
N SER A 451 -6.84 6.27 1.35
CA SER A 451 -7.03 5.34 2.47
C SER A 451 -8.51 5.01 2.69
N PHE A 452 -8.77 3.93 3.40
CA PHE A 452 -10.09 3.56 3.92
C PHE A 452 -10.29 4.02 5.37
N LEU A 453 -9.56 5.03 5.81
CA LEU A 453 -9.86 5.73 7.07
C LEU A 453 -11.30 6.26 7.09
N PRO A 454 -12.01 6.16 8.23
CA PRO A 454 -13.35 6.67 8.35
C PRO A 454 -13.39 8.20 8.33
N GLY A 455 -14.49 8.74 7.81
CA GLY A 455 -14.79 10.17 7.77
C GLY A 455 -14.47 10.85 6.45
N THR A 456 -15.02 12.06 6.30
CA THR A 456 -14.86 12.89 5.08
C THR A 456 -13.42 13.37 4.92
N SER A 457 -12.90 13.36 3.70
CA SER A 457 -11.57 13.88 3.37
C SER A 457 -11.47 15.40 3.61
N LEU A 458 -10.30 15.86 4.04
CA LEU A 458 -9.88 17.26 4.06
C LEU A 458 -9.74 17.82 2.64
N TRP A 459 -9.49 16.98 1.65
CA TRP A 459 -9.32 17.35 0.25
C TRP A 459 -10.54 16.94 -0.57
N THR A 460 -11.02 17.82 -1.45
CA THR A 460 -12.00 17.49 -2.48
C THR A 460 -11.35 16.70 -3.62
N ASP A 461 -12.16 16.14 -4.51
CA ASP A 461 -11.67 15.38 -5.68
C ASP A 461 -10.86 16.26 -6.65
N GLU A 462 -11.11 17.57 -6.65
CA GLU A 462 -10.34 18.57 -7.40
C GLU A 462 -9.03 18.99 -6.70
N GLY A 463 -8.72 18.39 -5.55
CA GLY A 463 -7.51 18.68 -4.77
C GLY A 463 -7.56 20.00 -3.99
N SER A 464 -8.75 20.59 -3.84
CA SER A 464 -8.95 21.79 -3.01
C SER A 464 -9.23 21.41 -1.56
N PRO A 465 -8.84 22.22 -0.56
CA PRO A 465 -9.28 21.99 0.82
C PRO A 465 -10.80 22.03 0.94
N ALA A 466 -11.36 21.21 1.82
CA ALA A 466 -12.76 21.25 2.20
C ALA A 466 -13.13 22.67 2.65
N PRO A 467 -14.34 23.18 2.32
CA PRO A 467 -14.72 24.56 2.63
C PRO A 467 -14.54 24.94 4.10
N ALA A 468 -14.79 24.00 5.02
CA ALA A 468 -14.60 24.19 6.46
C ALA A 468 -13.14 24.44 6.88
N CYS A 469 -12.16 24.06 6.06
CA CYS A 469 -10.73 24.17 6.32
C CYS A 469 -9.97 25.04 5.30
N ALA A 470 -10.64 25.64 4.31
CA ALA A 470 -9.97 26.40 3.24
C ALA A 470 -9.12 27.57 3.78
N THR A 471 -9.68 28.36 4.70
CA THR A 471 -8.96 29.48 5.33
C THR A 471 -7.79 29.00 6.19
N ALA A 472 -8.01 27.97 7.00
CA ALA A 472 -7.00 27.37 7.85
C ALA A 472 -5.78 26.87 7.03
N MET A 473 -6.06 26.17 5.94
CA MET A 473 -5.06 25.66 5.00
C MET A 473 -4.30 26.79 4.30
N GLN A 474 -4.99 27.83 3.84
CA GLN A 474 -4.36 28.97 3.18
C GLN A 474 -3.39 29.72 4.11
N ARG A 475 -3.75 29.86 5.38
CA ARG A 475 -2.97 30.61 6.38
C ARG A 475 -1.93 29.74 7.11
N GLU A 476 -2.01 28.42 6.94
CA GLU A 476 -1.23 27.45 7.72
C GLU A 476 -1.43 27.62 9.24
N THR A 477 -2.65 27.99 9.63
CA THR A 477 -3.05 28.21 11.02
C THR A 477 -4.38 27.52 11.27
N ASP A 478 -4.52 26.90 12.43
CA ASP A 478 -5.73 26.18 12.77
C ASP A 478 -6.86 27.13 13.23
N ASP A 479 -8.07 26.97 12.70
CA ASP A 479 -9.25 27.76 13.07
C ASP A 479 -10.39 26.89 13.65
N ALA A 480 -11.41 27.53 14.22
CA ALA A 480 -12.49 26.81 14.91
C ALA A 480 -13.28 25.90 13.97
N SER A 481 -13.58 26.39 12.75
CA SER A 481 -14.33 25.65 11.73
C SER A 481 -13.59 24.38 11.33
N CYS A 482 -12.28 24.49 11.04
CA CYS A 482 -11.49 23.35 10.64
C CYS A 482 -11.27 22.36 11.80
N ARG A 483 -11.11 22.84 13.04
CA ARG A 483 -11.05 21.96 14.22
C ARG A 483 -12.32 21.15 14.37
N ASP A 484 -13.49 21.78 14.25
CA ASP A 484 -14.76 21.09 14.44
C ASP A 484 -15.02 20.06 13.33
N PHE A 485 -14.64 20.37 12.09
CA PHE A 485 -14.65 19.40 10.99
C PHE A 485 -13.76 18.18 11.27
N ARG A 486 -12.54 18.39 11.77
CA ARG A 486 -11.58 17.31 12.01
C ARG A 486 -11.93 16.44 13.24
N LYS A 487 -12.75 16.92 14.17
CA LYS A 487 -13.23 16.11 15.30
C LYS A 487 -14.13 14.94 14.87
N THR A 488 -14.80 15.06 13.73
CA THR A 488 -15.76 14.05 13.23
C THR A 488 -15.17 13.17 12.12
N SER A 489 -13.94 13.43 11.68
CA SER A 489 -13.28 12.69 10.61
C SER A 489 -11.84 12.35 10.97
N GLU A 490 -11.58 11.07 11.19
CA GLU A 490 -10.21 10.57 11.42
C GLU A 490 -9.33 10.82 10.21
N LYS A 491 -9.87 10.63 9.00
CA LYS A 491 -9.18 10.93 7.74
C LYS A 491 -8.74 12.39 7.67
N ALA A 492 -9.65 13.34 7.92
CA ALA A 492 -9.32 14.76 7.87
C ALA A 492 -8.32 15.19 8.96
N ARG A 493 -8.41 14.58 10.16
CA ARG A 493 -7.44 14.81 11.24
C ARG A 493 -6.02 14.45 10.79
N LEU A 494 -5.83 13.26 10.23
CA LEU A 494 -4.52 12.80 9.76
C LEU A 494 -4.02 13.59 8.55
N GLN A 495 -4.90 13.93 7.61
CA GLN A 495 -4.52 14.78 6.46
C GLN A 495 -4.05 16.16 6.92
N TRP A 496 -4.72 16.78 7.90
CA TRP A 496 -4.25 18.06 8.45
C TRP A 496 -2.91 17.93 9.15
N GLN A 497 -2.71 16.86 9.93
CA GLN A 497 -1.44 16.61 10.60
C GLN A 497 -0.29 16.49 9.59
N LEU A 498 -0.51 15.75 8.50
CA LEU A 498 0.45 15.64 7.40
C LEU A 498 0.82 17.01 6.82
N GLU A 499 -0.16 17.89 6.58
CA GLU A 499 0.12 19.24 6.04
C GLU A 499 0.91 20.12 7.01
N ALA A 500 0.56 20.07 8.30
CA ALA A 500 1.31 20.77 9.34
C ALA A 500 2.77 20.28 9.43
N ASP A 501 2.96 18.96 9.37
CA ASP A 501 4.28 18.33 9.42
C ASP A 501 5.10 18.64 8.16
N LEU A 502 4.51 18.58 6.97
CA LEU A 502 5.17 18.94 5.71
C LEU A 502 5.60 20.40 5.72
N ALA A 503 4.72 21.32 6.13
CA ALA A 503 5.04 22.73 6.22
C ALA A 503 6.18 22.99 7.22
N GLN A 504 6.19 22.26 8.34
CA GLN A 504 7.28 22.34 9.32
C GLN A 504 8.60 21.79 8.77
N TYR A 505 8.55 20.63 8.12
CA TYR A 505 9.68 20.01 7.45
C TYR A 505 10.33 20.96 6.42
N GLU A 506 9.53 21.56 5.54
CA GLU A 506 10.00 22.50 4.53
C GLU A 506 10.68 23.73 5.16
N ARG A 507 10.08 24.30 6.21
CA ARG A 507 10.66 25.44 6.95
C ARG A 507 12.01 25.06 7.57
N THR A 508 12.10 23.89 8.20
CA THR A 508 13.34 23.40 8.81
C THR A 508 14.42 23.16 7.77
N LEU A 509 14.09 22.54 6.63
CA LEU A 509 15.04 22.26 5.57
C LEU A 509 15.63 23.55 4.96
N LEU A 510 14.78 24.56 4.73
CA LEU A 510 15.23 25.86 4.22
C LEU A 510 16.04 26.66 5.26
N ALA A 511 15.77 26.48 6.55
CA ALA A 511 16.50 27.16 7.62
C ALA A 511 17.92 26.61 7.81
N GLN A 512 18.14 25.31 7.61
CA GLN A 512 19.48 24.68 7.69
C GLN A 512 20.46 25.16 6.61
N ARG A 513 19.96 25.89 5.61
CA ARG A 513 20.72 26.41 4.47
C ARG A 513 21.04 27.92 4.59
N ARG A 514 20.45 28.60 5.56
CA ARG A 514 20.76 30.01 5.89
C ARG A 514 21.81 30.05 6.99
#